data_AF-A0A661APV1-F1
#
_entry.id   AF-A0A661APV1-F1
#
_cell.length_a   1.000
_cell.length_b   1.000
_cell.length_c   1.000
_cell.angle_alpha   90.00
_cell.angle_beta   90.00
_cell.angle_gamma   90.00
#
_symmetry.space_group_name_H-M   'P 1'
#
loop_
_entity.id
_entity.type
_entity.pdbx_description
1 polymer ?
#
loop_
_entity_poly.entity_id
_entity_poly.type
_entity_poly.pdbx_seq_one_letter_code
_entity_poly.pdbx_strand_id
1 'polypeptide(L)'
;MNKSIKSTTDLSNKHFSRYGEFLVSFELSKYGWNVYNPVYDEYIDFVIHKHVCKKCGRNWNLTPRLVCKKCGKDFSKSQKSKIIAKKICVDCGYEMVGNKTKCQKCGSKNLINRPTCDVCGGEIEMLDNSCECGSKEYITKFRTIQVKSSRIEYKNGKSKNTYAVDMKPRDLIKDKNHFFIWCLIDDNDKPHFLVMSVDDFKRVMGDSLKGISFFKDQDRQHFSSKDFGKWNEFLNRFDKLE
;
A
#
# COMPACT_ATOMS: atom_id res chain seq x y z
N MET A 1 25.28 -16.34 -26.52
CA MET A 1 25.44 -15.67 -25.21
C MET A 1 24.31 -16.12 -24.30
N ASN A 2 24.58 -17.06 -23.38
CA ASN A 2 23.64 -17.37 -22.31
C ASN A 2 23.57 -16.14 -21.40
N LYS A 3 22.48 -15.36 -21.47
CA LYS A 3 22.19 -14.39 -20.42
C LYS A 3 22.02 -15.20 -19.13
N SER A 4 23.00 -15.13 -18.23
CA SER A 4 22.79 -15.65 -16.88
C SER A 4 21.54 -14.95 -16.33
N ILE A 5 20.61 -15.75 -15.80
CA ILE A 5 19.45 -15.21 -15.11
C ILE A 5 20.01 -14.43 -13.93
N LYS A 6 19.81 -13.11 -13.93
CA LYS A 6 20.23 -12.24 -12.82
C LYS A 6 19.35 -12.55 -11.62
N SER A 7 19.97 -12.78 -10.47
CA SER A 7 19.29 -13.09 -9.21
C SER A 7 19.49 -11.95 -8.19
N THR A 8 18.73 -11.93 -7.09
CA THR A 8 18.95 -10.95 -6.02
C THR A 8 20.33 -11.05 -5.37
N THR A 9 21.04 -12.17 -5.55
CA THR A 9 22.44 -12.34 -5.16
C THR A 9 23.39 -11.39 -5.88
N ASP A 10 23.05 -10.96 -7.10
CA ASP A 10 23.86 -10.06 -7.93
C ASP A 10 23.68 -8.58 -7.53
N LEU A 11 22.71 -8.28 -6.65
CA LEU A 11 22.45 -6.92 -6.18
C LEU A 11 23.46 -6.49 -5.13
N SER A 12 23.93 -5.25 -5.24
CA SER A 12 24.64 -4.57 -4.15
C SER A 12 23.72 -4.45 -2.93
N ASN A 13 24.29 -4.35 -1.72
CA ASN A 13 23.51 -4.26 -0.49
C ASN A 13 22.47 -3.12 -0.53
N LYS A 14 22.83 -1.97 -1.12
CA LYS A 14 21.93 -0.82 -1.28
C LYS A 14 20.76 -1.12 -2.22
N HIS A 15 21.02 -1.76 -3.36
CA HIS A 15 19.96 -2.13 -4.30
C HIS A 15 19.08 -3.25 -3.74
N PHE A 16 19.66 -4.20 -3.00
CA PHE A 16 18.92 -5.26 -2.34
C PHE A 16 17.98 -4.72 -1.26
N SER A 17 18.44 -3.77 -0.42
CA SER A 17 17.56 -3.10 0.57
C SER A 17 16.36 -2.45 -0.09
N ARG A 18 16.59 -1.64 -1.13
CA ARG A 18 15.52 -0.97 -1.89
C ARG A 18 14.58 -1.96 -2.58
N TYR A 19 15.11 -3.08 -3.06
CA TYR A 19 14.30 -4.13 -3.66
C TYR A 19 13.34 -4.75 -2.62
N GLY A 20 13.81 -5.03 -1.41
CA GLY A 20 12.94 -5.53 -0.34
C GLY A 20 11.89 -4.51 0.11
N GLU A 21 12.25 -3.22 0.21
CA GLU A 21 11.28 -2.13 0.43
C GLU A 21 10.20 -2.12 -0.66
N PHE A 22 10.59 -2.25 -1.93
CA PHE A 22 9.65 -2.32 -3.05
C PHE A 22 8.72 -3.53 -2.97
N LEU A 23 9.22 -4.70 -2.57
CA LEU A 23 8.38 -5.88 -2.38
C LEU A 23 7.39 -5.71 -1.23
N VAL A 24 7.82 -5.12 -0.11
CA VAL A 24 6.95 -4.82 1.03
C VAL A 24 5.85 -3.84 0.63
N SER A 25 6.17 -2.77 -0.11
CA SER A 25 5.14 -1.80 -0.54
C SER A 25 4.10 -2.43 -1.48
N PHE A 26 4.54 -3.33 -2.37
CA PHE A 26 3.63 -4.08 -3.24
C PHE A 26 2.72 -4.99 -2.43
N GLU A 27 3.27 -5.72 -1.45
CA GLU A 27 2.48 -6.61 -0.60
C GLU A 27 1.47 -5.83 0.24
N LEU A 28 1.88 -4.73 0.90
CA LEU A 28 0.99 -3.84 1.65
C LEU A 28 -0.19 -3.32 0.80
N SER A 29 0.09 -2.98 -0.46
CA SER A 29 -0.94 -2.52 -1.41
C SER A 29 -1.99 -3.59 -1.71
N LYS A 30 -1.62 -4.88 -1.74
CA LYS A 30 -2.59 -5.99 -1.90
C LYS A 30 -3.55 -6.09 -0.72
N TYR A 31 -3.08 -5.74 0.48
CA TYR A 31 -3.91 -5.63 1.69
C TYR A 31 -4.71 -4.33 1.75
N GLY A 32 -4.66 -3.50 0.71
CA GLY A 32 -5.45 -2.27 0.57
C GLY A 32 -4.89 -1.07 1.32
N TRP A 33 -3.61 -1.12 1.71
CA TRP A 33 -2.92 0.04 2.28
C TRP A 33 -2.42 0.97 1.18
N ASN A 34 -2.63 2.27 1.36
CA ASN A 34 -1.93 3.29 0.60
C ASN A 34 -0.55 3.49 1.22
N VAL A 35 0.50 3.37 0.40
CA VAL A 35 1.90 3.38 0.87
C VAL A 35 2.60 4.66 0.42
N TYR A 36 3.28 5.33 1.36
CA TYR A 36 4.00 6.58 1.13
C TYR A 36 5.42 6.47 1.67
N ASN A 37 6.37 7.03 0.93
CA ASN A 37 7.75 7.20 1.40
C ASN A 37 7.86 8.56 2.10
N PRO A 38 8.31 8.62 3.36
CA PRO A 38 8.56 9.90 4.02
C PRO A 38 9.71 10.64 3.34
N VAL A 39 9.62 11.98 3.29
CA VAL A 39 10.64 12.81 2.61
C VAL A 39 11.93 12.91 3.43
N TYR A 40 11.81 12.96 4.76
CA TYR A 40 12.93 13.10 5.69
C TYR A 40 12.67 12.31 6.97
N ASP A 41 13.04 11.02 6.98
CA ASP A 41 13.10 10.20 8.20
C ASP A 41 14.13 9.07 7.99
N GLU A 42 15.03 8.86 8.95
CA GLU A 42 16.06 7.81 8.86
C GLU A 42 15.60 6.45 9.42
N TYR A 43 14.44 6.39 10.07
CA TYR A 43 13.95 5.22 10.79
C TYR A 43 12.61 4.70 10.28
N ILE A 44 11.81 5.56 9.65
CA ILE A 44 10.55 5.21 9.00
C ILE A 44 10.81 5.05 7.50
N ASP A 45 10.63 3.85 6.98
CA ASP A 45 10.74 3.57 5.54
C ASP A 45 9.41 3.84 4.83
N PHE A 46 8.27 3.53 5.50
CA PHE A 46 6.94 3.83 4.97
C PHE A 46 6.02 4.45 6.02
N VAL A 47 5.21 5.41 5.56
CA VAL A 47 3.95 5.78 6.21
C VAL A 47 2.84 5.14 5.39
N ILE A 48 1.96 4.39 6.04
CA ILE A 48 0.84 3.74 5.36
C ILE A 48 -0.48 4.14 6.01
N HIS A 49 -1.53 4.24 5.20
CA HIS A 49 -2.87 4.42 5.71
C HIS A 49 -3.91 3.62 4.94
N LYS A 50 -5.03 3.35 5.61
CA LYS A 50 -6.17 2.66 5.03
C LYS A 50 -7.45 3.16 5.69
N HIS A 51 -8.50 3.27 4.90
CA HIS A 51 -9.84 3.57 5.43
C HIS A 51 -10.58 2.26 5.62
N VAL A 52 -11.22 2.08 6.77
CA VAL A 52 -12.04 0.90 7.05
C VAL A 52 -13.40 1.31 7.57
N CYS A 53 -14.41 0.50 7.27
CA CYS A 53 -15.74 0.69 7.82
C CYS A 53 -15.70 0.60 9.34
N LYS A 54 -16.24 1.61 10.02
CA LYS A 54 -16.30 1.63 11.49
C LYS A 54 -17.11 0.47 12.08
N LYS A 55 -18.13 -0.01 11.34
CA LYS A 55 -19.05 -1.05 11.80
C LYS A 55 -18.55 -2.48 11.55
N CYS A 56 -18.04 -2.76 10.34
CA CYS A 56 -17.66 -4.12 9.94
C CYS A 56 -16.17 -4.33 9.67
N GLY A 57 -15.33 -3.30 9.79
CA GLY A 57 -13.89 -3.37 9.59
C GLY A 57 -13.42 -3.61 8.14
N ARG A 58 -14.33 -3.81 7.18
CA ARG A 58 -13.97 -3.98 5.76
C ARG A 58 -13.31 -2.73 5.19
N ASN A 59 -12.44 -2.91 4.20
CA ASN A 59 -11.81 -1.81 3.49
C ASN A 59 -12.85 -0.85 2.91
N TRP A 60 -12.63 0.45 3.09
CA TRP A 60 -13.51 1.51 2.64
C TRP A 60 -12.90 2.23 1.44
N ASN A 61 -13.54 2.10 0.28
CA ASN A 61 -13.11 2.84 -0.89
C ASN A 61 -13.62 4.28 -0.79
N LEU A 62 -12.73 5.28 -0.83
CA LEU A 62 -13.12 6.69 -0.87
C LEU A 62 -13.43 7.17 -2.30
N THR A 63 -13.06 6.42 -3.33
CA THR A 63 -13.34 6.83 -4.71
C THR A 63 -14.83 6.67 -4.97
N PRO A 64 -15.58 7.75 -5.20
CA PRO A 64 -17.00 7.65 -5.44
C PRO A 64 -17.28 6.90 -6.73
N ARG A 65 -18.38 6.15 -6.77
CA ARG A 65 -18.80 5.43 -7.98
C ARG A 65 -19.49 6.40 -8.92
N LEU A 66 -19.05 6.41 -10.18
CA LEU A 66 -19.70 7.17 -11.24
C LEU A 66 -20.59 6.21 -12.00
N VAL A 67 -21.90 6.41 -11.98
CA VAL A 67 -22.85 5.43 -12.52
C VAL A 67 -23.85 6.12 -13.43
N CYS A 68 -24.21 5.47 -14.55
CA CYS A 68 -25.29 5.99 -15.39
C CYS A 68 -26.65 5.72 -14.74
N LYS A 69 -27.44 6.78 -14.54
CA LYS A 69 -28.82 6.70 -14.01
C LYS A 69 -29.74 5.78 -14.81
N LYS A 70 -29.51 5.65 -16.12
CA LYS A 70 -30.40 4.93 -17.05
C LYS A 70 -30.07 3.44 -17.18
N CYS A 71 -28.79 3.08 -17.32
CA CYS A 71 -28.38 1.70 -17.58
C CYS A 71 -27.53 1.06 -16.47
N GLY A 72 -27.23 1.79 -15.39
CA GLY A 72 -26.42 1.28 -14.28
C GLY A 72 -24.94 1.02 -14.60
N LYS A 73 -24.47 1.39 -15.81
CA LYS A 73 -23.07 1.23 -16.20
C LYS A 73 -22.16 2.04 -15.26
N ASP A 74 -21.14 1.38 -14.73
CA ASP A 74 -20.13 1.94 -13.84
C ASP A 74 -18.95 2.51 -14.65
N PHE A 75 -18.64 3.79 -14.41
CA PHE A 75 -17.56 4.56 -15.03
C PHE A 75 -16.39 4.81 -14.09
N SER A 76 -16.40 4.24 -12.88
CA SER A 76 -15.26 4.31 -11.96
C SER A 76 -14.02 3.63 -12.56
N LYS A 77 -12.83 4.00 -12.06
CA LYS A 77 -11.51 3.53 -12.54
C LYS A 77 -11.18 4.01 -13.96
N SER A 78 -10.80 3.10 -14.87
CA SER A 78 -10.26 3.38 -16.21
C SER A 78 -11.31 3.79 -17.26
N GLN A 79 -12.59 3.77 -16.91
CA GLN A 79 -13.69 4.07 -17.84
C GLN A 79 -14.08 5.55 -17.86
N LYS A 80 -13.46 6.40 -17.01
CA LYS A 80 -13.74 7.86 -16.97
C LYS A 80 -13.57 8.55 -18.32
N SER A 81 -12.65 8.08 -19.16
CA SER A 81 -12.42 8.62 -20.51
C SER A 81 -13.61 8.39 -21.46
N LYS A 82 -14.49 7.44 -21.15
CA LYS A 82 -15.70 7.15 -21.94
C LYS A 82 -16.90 8.03 -21.55
N ILE A 83 -16.74 8.90 -20.56
CA ILE A 83 -17.79 9.85 -20.18
C ILE A 83 -17.84 10.96 -21.23
N ILE A 84 -19.02 11.14 -21.85
CA ILE A 84 -19.23 12.24 -22.78
C ILE A 84 -19.55 13.49 -21.97
N ALA A 85 -18.61 14.44 -21.94
CA ALA A 85 -18.81 15.74 -21.32
C ALA A 85 -19.74 16.60 -22.20
N LYS A 86 -21.05 16.59 -21.90
CA LYS A 86 -21.99 17.53 -22.52
C LYS A 86 -22.17 18.77 -21.65
N LYS A 87 -22.43 19.90 -22.30
CA LYS A 87 -22.94 21.12 -21.68
C LYS A 87 -24.27 21.51 -22.30
N ILE A 88 -25.19 22.02 -21.50
CA ILE A 88 -26.48 22.53 -21.96
C ILE A 88 -26.52 24.02 -21.65
N CYS A 89 -26.87 24.83 -22.65
CA CYS A 89 -27.13 26.24 -22.44
C CYS A 89 -28.47 26.41 -21.75
N VAL A 90 -28.50 27.07 -20.60
CA VAL A 90 -29.74 27.30 -19.82
C VAL A 90 -30.70 28.19 -20.60
N ASP A 91 -30.18 29.23 -21.27
CA ASP A 91 -31.03 30.25 -21.89
C ASP A 91 -31.70 29.79 -23.21
N CYS A 92 -31.12 28.83 -23.92
CA CYS A 92 -31.64 28.41 -25.24
C CYS A 92 -31.74 26.88 -25.42
N GLY A 93 -31.42 26.10 -24.39
CA GLY A 93 -31.46 24.64 -24.40
C GLY A 93 -30.43 23.95 -25.32
N TYR A 94 -29.57 24.70 -26.00
CA TYR A 94 -28.62 24.11 -26.96
C TYR A 94 -27.58 23.21 -26.29
N GLU A 95 -27.45 21.97 -26.76
CA GLU A 95 -26.45 21.01 -26.29
C GLU A 95 -25.12 21.15 -27.03
N MET A 96 -24.02 21.05 -26.29
CA MET A 96 -22.66 21.12 -26.83
C MET A 96 -21.80 20.03 -26.21
N VAL A 97 -20.84 19.51 -26.98
CA VAL A 97 -19.88 18.51 -26.49
C VAL A 97 -18.53 19.18 -26.22
N GLY A 98 -17.91 18.78 -25.10
CA GLY A 98 -16.59 19.24 -24.67
C GLY A 98 -16.63 20.48 -23.80
N ASN A 99 -15.44 21.05 -23.53
CA ASN A 99 -15.28 22.14 -22.59
C ASN A 99 -15.51 23.52 -23.23
N LYS A 100 -16.74 23.80 -23.68
CA LYS A 100 -17.10 25.11 -24.23
C LYS A 100 -17.37 26.12 -23.11
N THR A 101 -16.96 27.37 -23.31
CA THR A 101 -17.13 28.48 -22.35
C THR A 101 -18.30 29.41 -22.68
N LYS A 102 -18.82 29.34 -23.91
CA LYS A 102 -20.00 30.07 -24.39
C LYS A 102 -20.88 29.17 -25.23
N CYS A 103 -22.17 29.45 -25.25
CA CYS A 103 -23.12 28.81 -26.14
C CYS A 103 -22.81 29.20 -27.59
N GLN A 104 -22.65 28.21 -28.47
CA GLN A 104 -22.40 28.46 -29.90
C GLN A 104 -23.63 29.06 -30.61
N LYS A 105 -24.84 28.85 -30.06
CA LYS A 105 -26.08 29.32 -30.67
C LYS A 105 -26.46 30.74 -30.28
N CYS A 106 -26.38 31.09 -28.99
CA CYS A 106 -26.83 32.41 -28.48
C CYS A 106 -25.73 33.24 -27.81
N GLY A 107 -24.49 32.73 -27.74
CA GLY A 107 -23.37 33.44 -27.12
C GLY A 107 -23.40 33.49 -25.57
N SER A 108 -24.46 33.00 -24.93
CA SER A 108 -24.60 32.99 -23.47
C SER A 108 -23.47 32.20 -22.78
N LYS A 109 -23.08 32.66 -21.58
CA LYS A 109 -22.14 31.98 -20.69
C LYS A 109 -22.84 31.05 -19.68
N ASN A 110 -24.18 31.06 -19.65
CA ASN A 110 -24.98 30.29 -18.71
C ASN A 110 -25.09 28.82 -19.16
N LEU A 111 -24.06 28.03 -18.84
CA LEU A 111 -23.91 26.65 -19.26
C LEU A 111 -23.88 25.71 -18.05
N ILE A 112 -24.68 24.65 -18.08
CA ILE A 112 -24.66 23.56 -17.09
C ILE A 112 -23.90 22.34 -17.64
N ASN A 113 -23.12 21.68 -16.79
CA ASN A 113 -22.45 20.44 -17.15
C ASN A 113 -23.40 19.25 -16.97
N ARG A 114 -23.49 18.39 -17.99
CA ARG A 114 -24.29 17.17 -17.96
C ARG A 114 -23.47 16.00 -18.52
N PRO A 115 -22.61 15.36 -17.72
CA PRO A 115 -21.88 14.19 -18.17
C PRO A 115 -22.85 13.06 -18.53
N THR A 116 -22.63 12.41 -19.67
CA THR A 116 -23.54 11.39 -20.21
C THR A 116 -22.82 10.09 -20.57
N CYS A 117 -23.58 9.00 -20.50
CA CYS A 117 -23.16 7.65 -20.85
C CYS A 117 -22.95 7.52 -22.37
N ASP A 118 -21.81 6.94 -22.75
CA ASP A 118 -21.46 6.57 -24.13
C ASP A 118 -22.43 5.58 -24.78
N VAL A 119 -23.10 4.74 -24.00
CA VAL A 119 -23.96 3.67 -24.53
C VAL A 119 -25.42 4.11 -24.68
N CYS A 120 -25.99 4.74 -23.65
CA CYS A 120 -27.43 4.98 -23.58
C CYS A 120 -27.82 6.46 -23.53
N GLY A 121 -26.83 7.37 -23.52
CA GLY A 121 -27.02 8.81 -23.38
C GLY A 121 -27.54 9.27 -22.01
N GLY A 122 -27.73 8.35 -21.06
CA GLY A 122 -28.21 8.67 -19.72
C GLY A 122 -27.20 9.49 -18.92
N GLU A 123 -27.71 10.35 -18.04
CA GLU A 123 -26.89 11.18 -17.16
C GLU A 123 -26.08 10.33 -16.17
N ILE A 124 -24.82 10.74 -15.94
CA ILE A 124 -23.93 10.09 -14.98
C ILE A 124 -24.02 10.82 -13.66
N GLU A 125 -24.23 10.07 -12.59
CA GLU A 125 -24.22 10.57 -11.23
C GLU A 125 -23.08 9.99 -10.41
N MET A 126 -22.76 10.72 -9.34
CA MET A 126 -21.83 10.28 -8.33
C MET A 126 -22.63 9.68 -7.19
N LEU A 127 -22.43 8.38 -6.91
CA LEU A 127 -23.01 7.75 -5.74
C LEU A 127 -22.05 7.85 -4.57
N ASP A 128 -22.55 8.38 -3.45
CA ASP A 128 -21.83 8.41 -2.19
C ASP A 128 -21.53 6.99 -1.72
N ASN A 129 -20.30 6.78 -1.28
CA ASN A 129 -19.87 5.47 -0.85
C ASN A 129 -20.53 5.14 0.49
N SER A 130 -21.24 4.01 0.52
CA SER A 130 -21.60 3.31 1.74
C SER A 130 -20.89 1.96 1.72
N CYS A 131 -20.56 1.45 2.91
CA CYS A 131 -20.09 0.08 3.00
C CYS A 131 -21.25 -0.87 2.66
N GLU A 132 -20.92 -2.06 2.16
CA GLU A 132 -21.88 -3.15 1.90
C GLU A 132 -22.75 -3.49 3.13
N CYS A 133 -22.27 -3.20 4.35
CA CYS A 133 -23.03 -3.37 5.59
C CYS A 133 -24.03 -2.22 5.88
N GLY A 134 -24.17 -1.27 4.95
CA GLY A 134 -25.03 -0.08 5.05
C GLY A 134 -24.43 1.08 5.86
N SER A 135 -23.23 0.92 6.43
CA SER A 135 -22.57 2.03 7.15
C SER A 135 -22.22 3.16 6.20
N LYS A 136 -22.35 4.40 6.68
CA LYS A 136 -21.84 5.64 6.05
C LYS A 136 -20.59 6.17 6.75
N GLU A 137 -20.16 5.53 7.82
CA GLU A 137 -18.99 5.92 8.62
C GLU A 137 -17.79 5.01 8.36
N TYR A 138 -16.63 5.64 8.22
CA TYR A 138 -15.32 5.01 8.17
C TYR A 138 -14.39 5.60 9.23
N ILE A 139 -13.35 4.85 9.55
CA ILE A 139 -12.20 5.31 10.33
C ILE A 139 -10.93 5.17 9.48
N THR A 140 -9.93 6.00 9.76
CA THR A 140 -8.63 5.92 9.10
C THR A 140 -7.63 5.30 10.05
N LYS A 141 -6.95 4.25 9.61
CA LYS A 141 -5.81 3.66 10.31
C LYS A 141 -4.53 4.22 9.69
N PHE A 142 -3.59 4.62 10.54
CA PHE A 142 -2.24 5.02 10.15
C PHE A 142 -1.24 4.08 10.80
N ARG A 143 -0.20 3.71 10.05
CA ARG A 143 0.94 2.96 10.56
C ARG A 143 2.23 3.54 10.02
N THR A 144 3.28 3.46 10.82
CA THR A 144 4.64 3.73 10.38
C THR A 144 5.36 2.38 10.30
N ILE A 145 6.13 2.16 9.24
CA ILE A 145 6.79 0.88 8.98
C ILE A 145 8.29 1.11 8.87
N GLN A 146 9.06 0.30 9.57
CA GLN A 146 10.48 0.12 9.28
C GLN A 146 10.69 -1.22 8.59
N VAL A 147 11.40 -1.19 7.47
CA VAL A 147 11.68 -2.34 6.62
C VAL A 147 13.16 -2.72 6.72
N LYS A 148 13.41 -4.02 6.81
CA LYS A 148 14.74 -4.60 6.69
C LYS A 148 14.71 -5.76 5.74
N SER A 149 15.80 -5.96 5.00
CA SER A 149 15.87 -7.01 4.00
C SER A 149 16.99 -7.97 4.35
N SER A 150 16.72 -9.28 4.27
CA SER A 150 17.69 -10.33 4.55
C SER A 150 17.66 -11.35 3.42
N ARG A 151 18.84 -11.88 3.09
CA ARG A 151 19.01 -13.02 2.18
C ARG A 151 19.68 -14.15 2.93
N ILE A 152 19.53 -15.37 2.43
CA ILE A 152 20.19 -16.53 3.01
C ILE A 152 21.70 -16.30 3.02
N GLU A 153 22.33 -16.51 4.17
CA GLU A 153 23.77 -16.32 4.31
C GLU A 153 24.56 -17.50 3.74
N TYR A 154 25.69 -17.18 3.12
CA TYR A 154 26.65 -18.15 2.58
C TYR A 154 28.00 -18.02 3.28
N LYS A 155 28.66 -19.15 3.55
CA LYS A 155 30.05 -19.20 4.02
C LYS A 155 30.83 -20.16 3.13
N ASN A 156 31.90 -19.68 2.50
CA ASN A 156 32.75 -20.47 1.60
C ASN A 156 31.93 -21.19 0.49
N GLY A 157 30.95 -20.51 -0.09
CA GLY A 157 30.07 -21.07 -1.14
C GLY A 157 29.00 -22.05 -0.65
N LYS A 158 28.94 -22.38 0.65
CA LYS A 158 27.88 -23.22 1.23
C LYS A 158 26.84 -22.35 1.93
N SER A 159 25.56 -22.60 1.62
CA SER A 159 24.44 -21.98 2.32
C SER A 159 24.46 -22.36 3.80
N LYS A 160 24.32 -21.36 4.69
CA LYS A 160 24.10 -21.58 6.11
C LYS A 160 22.65 -21.92 6.42
N ASN A 161 21.72 -21.77 5.46
CA ASN A 161 20.28 -21.88 5.66
C ASN A 161 19.79 -21.00 6.83
N THR A 162 20.33 -19.78 6.94
CA THR A 162 19.95 -18.84 7.99
C THR A 162 19.67 -17.47 7.41
N TYR A 163 18.63 -16.84 7.92
CA TYR A 163 18.43 -15.41 7.83
C TYR A 163 19.10 -14.71 9.00
N ALA A 164 19.24 -13.40 8.87
CA ALA A 164 19.59 -12.53 9.97
C ALA A 164 18.59 -11.37 10.07
N VAL A 165 18.17 -11.07 11.29
CA VAL A 165 17.39 -9.89 11.62
C VAL A 165 18.26 -8.94 12.44
N ASP A 166 18.41 -7.72 11.95
CA ASP A 166 19.03 -6.60 12.64
C ASP A 166 18.03 -5.46 12.74
N MET A 167 17.96 -4.76 13.88
CA MET A 167 17.13 -3.56 14.00
C MET A 167 17.73 -2.47 14.87
N LYS A 168 17.29 -1.24 14.58
CA LYS A 168 17.58 -0.02 15.34
C LYS A 168 16.25 0.59 15.79
N PRO A 169 15.63 0.07 16.86
CA PRO A 169 14.26 0.44 17.26
C PRO A 169 14.16 1.82 17.94
N ARG A 170 15.17 2.69 17.77
CA ARG A 170 15.55 3.84 18.63
C ARG A 170 14.38 4.53 19.34
N ASP A 171 13.54 5.25 18.59
CA ASP A 171 12.50 6.12 19.15
C ASP A 171 11.07 5.57 18.97
N LEU A 172 10.91 4.63 18.04
CA LEU A 172 9.61 4.11 17.64
C LEU A 172 9.17 2.89 18.46
N ILE A 173 10.02 2.36 19.34
CA ILE A 173 9.69 1.24 20.24
C ILE A 173 8.60 1.57 21.27
N LYS A 174 8.18 2.82 21.38
CA LYS A 174 7.05 3.24 22.22
C LYS A 174 5.77 3.50 21.43
N ASP A 175 5.85 3.60 20.10
CA ASP A 175 4.70 3.87 19.25
C ASP A 175 3.96 2.57 18.90
N LYS A 176 2.72 2.45 19.37
CA LYS A 176 1.86 1.29 19.10
C LYS A 176 1.43 1.20 17.63
N ASN A 177 1.52 2.30 16.88
CA ASN A 177 1.21 2.32 15.45
C ASN A 177 2.45 2.06 14.59
N HIS A 178 3.61 1.83 15.19
CA HIS A 178 4.82 1.45 14.48
C HIS A 178 4.93 -0.07 14.34
N PHE A 179 5.39 -0.50 13.18
CA PHE A 179 5.56 -1.91 12.84
C PHE A 179 6.89 -2.15 12.15
N PHE A 180 7.37 -3.37 12.33
CA PHE A 180 8.61 -3.87 11.78
C PHE A 180 8.29 -4.95 10.74
N ILE A 181 8.81 -4.78 9.52
CA ILE A 181 8.67 -5.77 8.46
C ILE A 181 10.04 -6.20 7.95
N TRP A 182 10.37 -7.48 8.12
CA TRP A 182 11.54 -8.06 7.45
C TRP A 182 11.12 -8.74 6.15
N CYS A 183 11.75 -8.35 5.04
CA CYS A 183 11.66 -9.02 3.76
C CYS A 183 12.81 -10.02 3.63
N LEU A 184 12.49 -11.31 3.69
CA LEU A 184 13.42 -12.43 3.68
C LEU A 184 13.37 -13.11 2.31
N ILE A 185 14.46 -13.04 1.55
CA ILE A 185 14.53 -13.62 0.20
C ILE A 185 15.23 -14.98 0.27
N ASP A 186 14.55 -16.04 -0.15
CA ASP A 186 15.12 -17.38 -0.22
C ASP A 186 15.99 -17.59 -1.48
N ASP A 187 16.61 -18.77 -1.59
CA ASP A 187 17.51 -19.12 -2.69
C ASP A 187 16.82 -19.21 -4.06
N ASN A 188 15.47 -19.21 -4.09
CA ASN A 188 14.67 -19.19 -5.31
C ASN A 188 14.13 -17.78 -5.62
N ASP A 189 14.71 -16.73 -5.01
CA ASP A 189 14.24 -15.34 -5.09
C ASP A 189 12.79 -15.15 -4.62
N LYS A 190 12.26 -16.08 -3.82
CA LYS A 190 10.90 -15.96 -3.28
C LYS A 190 10.94 -15.17 -1.97
N PRO A 191 10.11 -14.11 -1.84
CA PRO A 191 10.05 -13.33 -0.63
C PRO A 191 9.15 -13.97 0.42
N HIS A 192 9.58 -13.84 1.67
CA HIS A 192 8.85 -14.17 2.89
C HIS A 192 8.90 -12.96 3.82
N PHE A 193 7.80 -12.66 4.50
CA PHE A 193 7.72 -11.44 5.31
C PHE A 193 7.57 -11.78 6.79
N LEU A 194 8.35 -11.18 7.67
CA LEU A 194 8.05 -11.20 9.11
C LEU A 194 7.37 -9.88 9.46
N VAL A 195 6.12 -9.92 9.89
CA VAL A 195 5.34 -8.72 10.24
C VAL A 195 5.13 -8.69 11.75
N MET A 196 5.66 -7.65 12.40
CA MET A 196 5.70 -7.56 13.85
C MET A 196 5.24 -6.18 14.33
N SER A 197 4.37 -6.18 15.33
CA SER A 197 4.13 -4.98 16.13
C SER A 197 5.34 -4.67 17.01
N VAL A 198 5.38 -3.45 17.55
CA VAL A 198 6.37 -3.07 18.57
C VAL A 198 6.32 -3.98 19.80
N ASP A 199 5.13 -4.43 20.23
CA ASP A 199 5.00 -5.29 21.40
C ASP A 199 5.43 -6.73 21.12
N ASP A 200 5.15 -7.24 19.91
CA ASP A 200 5.73 -8.51 19.44
C ASP A 200 7.25 -8.45 19.42
N PHE A 201 7.82 -7.35 18.93
CA PHE A 201 9.26 -7.15 18.89
C PHE A 201 9.86 -7.15 20.30
N LYS A 202 9.24 -6.44 21.26
CA LYS A 202 9.66 -6.47 22.67
C LYS A 202 9.65 -7.87 23.25
N ARG A 203 8.58 -8.64 22.99
CA ARG A 203 8.45 -10.01 23.46
C ARG A 203 9.54 -10.93 22.90
N VAL A 204 9.82 -10.83 21.61
CA VAL A 204 10.77 -11.74 20.92
C VAL A 204 12.23 -11.41 21.24
N MET A 205 12.55 -10.13 21.37
CA MET A 205 13.90 -9.67 21.70
C MET A 205 14.19 -9.79 23.20
N GLY A 206 13.17 -9.67 24.06
CA GLY A 206 13.30 -9.88 25.50
C GLY A 206 14.42 -9.02 26.12
N ASP A 207 15.30 -9.68 26.88
CA ASP A 207 16.42 -9.01 27.56
C ASP A 207 17.51 -8.49 26.61
N SER A 208 17.58 -8.97 25.36
CA SER A 208 18.52 -8.43 24.36
C SER A 208 18.30 -6.93 24.12
N LEU A 209 17.06 -6.44 24.27
CA LEU A 209 16.77 -5.01 24.14
C LEU A 209 17.53 -4.15 25.15
N LYS A 210 17.84 -4.69 26.35
CA LYS A 210 18.59 -3.97 27.38
C LYS A 210 20.06 -3.76 26.97
N GLY A 211 20.58 -4.58 26.06
CA GLY A 211 21.94 -4.49 25.53
C GLY A 211 22.07 -3.52 24.34
N ILE A 212 20.97 -3.13 23.71
CA ILE A 212 20.94 -2.18 22.59
C ILE A 212 21.06 -0.76 23.15
N SER A 213 22.27 -0.20 23.13
CA SER A 213 22.52 1.19 23.53
C SER A 213 22.73 2.07 22.29
N PHE A 214 22.67 3.39 22.47
CA PHE A 214 23.02 4.36 21.41
C PHE A 214 24.44 4.15 20.85
N PHE A 215 25.33 3.53 21.63
CA PHE A 215 26.75 3.36 21.36
C PHE A 215 27.18 1.92 21.02
N LYS A 216 26.30 0.91 21.15
CA LYS A 216 26.62 -0.49 20.86
C LYS A 216 25.85 -1.01 19.65
N ASP A 217 26.54 -1.83 18.87
CA ASP A 217 26.06 -2.42 17.63
C ASP A 217 24.77 -3.23 17.79
N GLN A 218 24.07 -3.34 16.67
CA GLN A 218 22.80 -4.04 16.49
C GLN A 218 22.89 -5.47 17.05
N ASP A 219 21.94 -5.87 17.91
CA ASP A 219 21.79 -7.28 18.27
C ASP A 219 21.24 -8.03 17.07
N ARG A 220 22.13 -8.68 16.33
CA ARG A 220 21.82 -9.43 15.11
C ARG A 220 21.45 -10.86 15.48
N GLN A 221 20.19 -11.22 15.34
CA GLN A 221 19.73 -12.58 15.61
C GLN A 221 19.68 -13.39 14.31
N HIS A 222 20.24 -14.60 14.35
CA HIS A 222 20.16 -15.55 13.26
C HIS A 222 19.09 -16.60 13.55
N PHE A 223 18.39 -17.05 12.50
CA PHE A 223 17.41 -18.11 12.60
C PHE A 223 17.33 -18.91 11.30
N SER A 224 16.81 -20.13 11.40
CA SER A 224 16.68 -21.08 10.30
C SER A 224 15.80 -20.51 9.18
N SER A 225 16.28 -20.58 7.93
CA SER A 225 15.50 -20.24 6.74
C SER A 225 14.51 -21.34 6.32
N LYS A 226 14.56 -22.51 6.98
CA LYS A 226 13.70 -23.66 6.66
C LYS A 226 12.44 -23.69 7.50
N ASP A 227 12.58 -23.54 8.82
CA ASP A 227 11.49 -23.68 9.79
C ASP A 227 11.11 -22.36 10.48
N PHE A 228 11.93 -21.31 10.34
CA PHE A 228 11.76 -19.99 10.95
C PHE A 228 11.76 -19.98 12.50
N GLY A 229 11.76 -21.13 13.17
CA GLY A 229 11.71 -21.29 14.62
C GLY A 229 10.64 -20.41 15.28
N LYS A 230 11.04 -19.68 16.33
CA LYS A 230 10.17 -18.73 17.04
C LYS A 230 9.61 -17.62 16.14
N TRP A 231 10.23 -17.34 14.98
CA TRP A 231 9.80 -16.27 14.08
C TRP A 231 8.65 -16.68 13.16
N ASN A 232 8.36 -17.98 13.06
CA ASN A 232 7.31 -18.51 12.19
C ASN A 232 5.93 -17.91 12.51
N GLU A 233 5.67 -17.53 13.76
CA GLU A 233 4.40 -16.91 14.17
C GLU A 233 4.13 -15.54 13.52
N PHE A 234 5.16 -14.90 12.96
CA PHE A 234 5.08 -13.59 12.28
C PHE A 234 5.06 -13.70 10.75
N LEU A 235 5.22 -14.92 10.23
CA LEU A 235 5.40 -15.17 8.82
C LEU A 235 4.15 -14.80 8.01
N ASN A 236 4.31 -13.84 7.10
CA ASN A 236 3.30 -13.27 6.21
C ASN A 236 2.05 -12.73 6.94
N ARG A 237 2.19 -12.33 8.20
CA ARG A 237 1.09 -11.86 9.06
C ARG A 237 0.74 -10.38 8.87
N PHE A 238 0.46 -9.98 7.64
CA PHE A 238 0.04 -8.60 7.33
C PHE A 238 -1.30 -8.21 7.97
N ASP A 239 -2.10 -9.18 8.39
CA ASP A 239 -3.31 -8.97 9.19
C ASP A 239 -3.03 -8.27 10.53
N LYS A 240 -1.81 -8.37 11.07
CA LYS A 240 -1.40 -7.67 12.31
C LYS A 240 -1.38 -6.15 12.18
N LEU A 241 -1.38 -5.62 10.96
CA LEU A 241 -1.42 -4.17 10.71
C LEU A 241 -2.81 -3.57 10.96
N GLU A 242 -3.85 -4.41 11.05
CA GLU A 242 -5.24 -3.99 11.28
C GLU A 242 -5.47 -3.51 12.72
#